data_AF-A0A7Z9KUM3-F1
#
_entry.id   AF-A0A7Z9KUM3-F1
#
_cell.length_a   1.000
_cell.length_b   1.000
_cell.length_c   1.000
_cell.angle_alpha   90.00
_cell.angle_beta   90.00
_cell.angle_gamma   90.00
#
_symmetry.space_group_name_H-M   'P 1'
#
loop_
_entity.id
_entity.type
_entity.pdbx_description
1 polymer ?
#
loop_
_entity_poly.entity_id
_entity_poly.type
_entity_poly.pdbx_seq_one_letter_code
_entity_poly.pdbx_strand_id
1 'polypeptide(L)'
;MRWVVFSGFALLADQITKDVAVCTGSAGMLDSAWILGLFLVATLVLLAAAVKWHSISTAALVGMAVAAFILDLLLHGALVLPWTYGSAGINVGFLCFILGGVMLIPAVIRFRQGGLLMRTTWNRAANNAPRGMTLIEILVVIAIIGIVATVVAVGVVGYLKDAKIQATKTLVNNVAKGASSYAVTHRRLPKDLGELVEAKYIKKNQTRDPWNGDLEYTEGSGGDIDDFILCSNGPDGSPGSDDDICWGQDDE
;
A
#
# COMPACT_ATOMS: atom_id res chain seq x y z
N MET A 1 -1.04 -34.88 29.98
CA MET A 1 -0.05 -35.03 28.87
C MET A 1 0.52 -33.70 28.34
N ARG A 2 -0.10 -32.55 28.63
CA ARG A 2 0.29 -31.21 28.13
C ARG A 2 1.51 -30.55 28.80
N TRP A 3 2.07 -31.16 29.86
CA TRP A 3 3.18 -30.62 30.64
C TRP A 3 4.57 -31.18 30.26
N VAL A 4 4.65 -32.36 29.63
CA VAL A 4 5.95 -33.01 29.34
C VAL A 4 6.66 -32.36 28.14
N VAL A 5 5.91 -31.76 27.21
CA VAL A 5 6.47 -31.06 26.04
C VAL A 5 7.04 -29.68 26.41
N PHE A 6 6.53 -29.05 27.48
CA PHE A 6 6.94 -27.70 27.92
C PHE A 6 8.31 -27.71 28.61
N SER A 7 8.61 -28.76 29.37
CA SER A 7 9.93 -28.96 30.01
C SER A 7 11.06 -29.16 28.98
N GLY A 8 10.76 -29.77 27.83
CA GLY A 8 11.75 -29.97 26.77
C GLY A 8 12.19 -28.68 26.07
N PHE A 9 11.26 -27.73 25.89
CA PHE A 9 11.54 -26.47 25.18
C PHE A 9 12.36 -25.49 26.02
N ALA A 10 12.13 -25.46 27.35
CA ALA A 10 12.92 -24.65 28.27
C ALA A 10 14.36 -25.18 28.42
N LEU A 11 14.54 -26.51 28.44
CA LEU A 11 15.86 -27.14 28.45
C LEU A 11 16.64 -26.90 27.15
N LEU A 12 15.94 -26.86 26.00
CA LEU A 12 16.56 -26.56 24.71
C LEU A 12 17.02 -25.09 24.62
N ALA A 13 16.24 -24.15 25.16
CA ALA A 13 16.60 -22.73 25.18
C ALA A 13 17.83 -22.45 26.06
N ASP A 14 17.92 -23.09 27.24
CA ASP A 14 19.06 -22.97 28.15
C ASP A 14 20.34 -23.57 27.57
N GLN A 15 20.22 -24.69 26.83
CA GLN A 15 21.35 -25.32 26.14
C GLN A 15 21.91 -24.44 25.03
N ILE A 16 21.04 -23.81 24.21
CA ILE A 16 21.46 -22.91 23.12
C ILE A 16 22.17 -21.67 23.68
N THR A 17 21.71 -21.10 24.80
CA THR A 17 22.39 -19.95 25.42
C THR A 17 23.77 -20.29 25.98
N LYS A 18 23.95 -21.51 26.51
CA LYS A 18 25.23 -21.97 27.06
C LYS A 18 26.25 -22.29 25.97
N ASP A 19 25.80 -22.85 24.84
CA ASP A 19 26.67 -23.14 23.70
C ASP A 19 27.14 -21.86 22.99
N VAL A 20 26.30 -20.80 22.95
CA VAL A 20 26.69 -19.49 22.40
C VAL A 20 27.69 -18.75 23.31
N ALA A 21 27.55 -18.88 24.64
CA ALA A 21 28.49 -18.26 25.59
C ALA A 21 29.91 -18.85 25.50
N VAL A 22 30.04 -20.16 25.24
CA VAL A 22 31.34 -20.84 25.10
C VAL A 22 32.13 -20.35 23.87
N CYS A 23 31.44 -19.88 22.82
CA CYS A 23 32.09 -19.31 21.63
C CYS A 23 32.62 -17.87 21.83
N THR A 24 32.24 -17.17 22.91
CA THR A 24 32.67 -15.77 23.16
C THR A 24 33.94 -15.64 24.01
N GLY A 25 34.69 -16.74 24.19
CA GLY A 25 35.87 -16.82 25.05
C GLY A 25 37.13 -16.04 24.63
N SER A 26 37.13 -15.27 23.53
CA SER A 26 38.22 -14.34 23.24
C SER A 26 37.72 -12.90 23.33
N ALA A 27 38.13 -12.23 24.41
CA ALA A 27 37.93 -10.81 24.62
C ALA A 27 38.41 -10.01 23.39
N GLY A 28 37.44 -9.44 22.66
CA GLY A 28 37.75 -8.61 21.52
C GLY A 28 36.53 -8.40 20.64
N MET A 29 35.83 -7.29 20.88
CA MET A 29 34.90 -6.69 19.92
C MET A 29 33.58 -7.47 19.73
N LEU A 30 32.67 -7.31 20.69
CA LEU A 30 31.25 -7.54 20.46
C LEU A 30 30.77 -6.49 19.46
N ASP A 31 30.83 -6.83 18.17
CA ASP A 31 30.21 -6.04 17.11
C ASP A 31 28.73 -5.85 17.45
N SER A 32 28.25 -4.61 17.46
CA SER A 32 26.88 -4.23 17.84
C SER A 32 25.79 -4.99 17.07
N ALA A 33 26.14 -5.56 15.92
CA ALA A 33 25.32 -6.47 15.14
C ALA A 33 24.88 -7.74 15.89
N TRP A 34 25.72 -8.32 16.76
CA TRP A 34 25.39 -9.54 17.50
C TRP A 34 24.42 -9.28 18.65
N ILE A 35 24.55 -8.13 19.31
CA ILE A 35 23.65 -7.72 20.40
C ILE A 35 22.25 -7.44 19.84
N LEU A 36 22.16 -6.74 18.71
CA LEU A 36 20.91 -6.50 18.00
C LEU A 36 20.25 -7.80 17.52
N GLY A 37 21.06 -8.76 17.03
CA GLY A 37 20.57 -10.08 16.64
C GLY A 37 19.94 -10.87 17.80
N LEU A 38 20.60 -10.89 18.97
CA LEU A 38 20.07 -11.54 20.17
C LEU A 38 18.80 -10.86 20.68
N PHE A 39 18.74 -9.53 20.64
CA PHE A 39 17.57 -8.77 21.08
C PHE A 39 16.35 -9.03 20.18
N LEU A 40 16.56 -9.11 18.87
CA LEU A 40 15.52 -9.39 17.87
C LEU A 40 14.98 -10.83 18.00
N VAL A 41 15.86 -11.80 18.23
CA VAL A 41 15.43 -13.20 18.47
C VAL A 41 14.65 -13.31 19.78
N ALA A 42 15.10 -12.66 20.84
CA ALA A 42 14.39 -12.66 22.13
C ALA A 42 13.00 -12.01 22.04
N THR A 43 12.88 -10.88 21.33
CA THR A 43 11.58 -10.20 21.12
C THR A 43 10.63 -11.04 20.28
N LEU A 44 11.11 -11.70 19.21
CA LEU A 44 10.28 -12.60 18.40
C LEU A 44 9.77 -13.82 19.19
N VAL A 45 10.62 -14.42 20.04
CA VAL A 45 10.22 -15.55 20.89
C VAL A 45 9.16 -15.15 21.92
N LEU A 46 9.31 -13.96 22.53
CA LEU A 46 8.31 -13.41 23.46
C LEU A 46 6.98 -13.06 22.77
N LEU A 47 7.03 -12.52 21.56
CA LEU A 47 5.84 -12.25 20.73
C LEU A 47 5.10 -13.54 20.36
N ALA A 48 5.81 -14.58 19.95
CA ALA A 48 5.21 -15.88 19.63
C ALA A 48 4.60 -16.55 20.87
N ALA A 49 5.21 -16.39 22.04
CA ALA A 49 4.65 -16.86 23.31
C ALA A 49 3.39 -16.07 23.70
N ALA A 50 3.36 -14.76 23.46
CA ALA A 50 2.20 -13.89 23.74
C ALA A 50 0.99 -14.24 22.84
N VAL A 51 1.22 -14.54 21.55
CA VAL A 51 0.16 -14.93 20.59
C VAL A 51 -0.57 -16.21 21.03
N LYS A 52 0.12 -17.14 21.70
CA LYS A 52 -0.47 -18.43 22.08
C LYS A 52 -1.20 -18.41 23.43
N TRP A 53 -1.07 -17.34 24.21
CA TRP A 53 -1.51 -17.33 25.60
C TRP A 53 -2.56 -16.28 26.00
N HIS A 54 -2.90 -15.32 25.15
CA HIS A 54 -4.02 -14.41 25.44
C HIS A 54 -4.93 -14.18 24.23
N SER A 55 -6.24 -14.19 24.49
CA SER A 55 -7.30 -13.82 23.56
C SER A 55 -7.29 -12.30 23.32
N ILE A 56 -6.16 -11.76 22.86
CA ILE A 56 -6.00 -10.35 22.51
C ILE A 56 -6.17 -10.23 21.01
N SER A 57 -6.99 -9.27 20.58
CA SER A 57 -7.15 -8.93 19.17
C SER A 57 -5.78 -8.68 18.52
N THR A 58 -5.52 -9.33 17.38
CA THR A 58 -4.25 -9.26 16.63
C THR A 58 -3.81 -7.83 16.35
N ALA A 59 -4.74 -6.88 16.26
CA ALA A 59 -4.47 -5.45 16.10
C ALA A 59 -3.66 -4.82 17.25
N ALA A 60 -3.92 -5.22 18.50
CA ALA A 60 -3.22 -4.65 19.65
C ALA A 60 -1.76 -5.14 19.74
N LEU A 61 -1.51 -6.38 19.32
CA LEU A 61 -0.15 -6.94 19.26
C LEU A 61 0.70 -6.28 18.17
N VAL A 62 0.10 -5.97 17.01
CA VAL A 62 0.78 -5.23 15.94
C VAL A 62 1.12 -3.80 16.41
N GLY A 63 0.20 -3.13 17.11
CA GLY A 63 0.43 -1.81 17.68
C GLY A 63 1.60 -1.77 18.67
N MET A 64 1.67 -2.75 19.59
CA MET A 64 2.79 -2.85 20.54
C MET A 64 4.13 -3.17 19.86
N ALA A 65 4.13 -4.02 18.83
CA ALA A 65 5.35 -4.35 18.10
C ALA A 65 5.90 -3.14 17.32
N VAL A 66 5.02 -2.37 16.68
CA VAL A 66 5.39 -1.12 15.98
C VAL A 66 5.88 -0.07 16.96
N ALA A 67 5.22 0.10 18.11
CA ALA A 67 5.66 1.03 19.14
C ALA A 67 7.04 0.66 19.73
N ALA A 68 7.29 -0.63 19.96
CA ALA A 68 8.59 -1.11 20.44
C ALA A 68 9.70 -0.91 19.39
N PHE A 69 9.41 -1.15 18.10
CA PHE A 69 10.36 -0.92 17.02
C PHE A 69 10.69 0.58 16.84
N ILE A 70 9.68 1.45 16.93
CA ILE A 70 9.88 2.90 16.87
C ILE A 70 10.68 3.40 18.07
N LEU A 71 10.41 2.87 19.28
CA LEU A 71 11.14 3.22 20.49
C LEU A 71 12.60 2.75 20.43
N ASP A 72 12.86 1.57 19.84
CA ASP A 72 14.20 1.04 19.61
C ASP A 72 14.98 1.89 18.58
N LEU A 73 14.29 2.33 17.51
CA LEU A 73 14.86 3.25 16.52
C LEU A 73 15.18 4.63 17.14
N LEU A 74 14.33 5.12 18.05
CA LEU A 74 14.53 6.38 18.78
C LEU A 74 15.66 6.29 19.81
N LEU A 75 15.82 5.13 20.46
CA LEU A 75 16.86 4.91 21.48
C LEU A 75 18.23 4.60 20.87
N HIS A 76 18.30 3.87 19.75
CA HIS A 76 19.55 3.45 19.11
C HIS A 76 19.96 4.30 17.90
N GLY A 77 19.05 5.08 17.30
CA GLY A 77 19.35 5.97 16.17
C GLY A 77 20.28 7.15 16.50
N ALA A 78 20.59 7.39 17.77
CA ALA A 78 21.42 8.51 18.22
C ALA A 78 22.94 8.22 18.31
N LEU A 79 23.40 6.98 18.08
CA LEU A 79 24.79 6.59 18.39
C LEU A 79 25.62 5.99 17.23
N VAL A 80 25.15 6.07 15.98
CA VAL A 80 25.98 5.73 14.80
C VAL A 80 26.19 6.95 13.92
N LEU A 81 26.94 7.91 14.45
CA LEU A 81 27.81 8.76 13.64
C LEU A 81 29.22 8.71 14.25
N PRO A 82 30.14 8.01 13.57
CA PRO A 82 31.42 8.61 13.29
C PRO A 82 31.66 8.60 11.78
N TRP A 83 31.59 9.79 11.21
CA TRP A 83 32.17 10.12 9.92
C TRP A 83 33.64 9.70 9.89
N THR A 84 34.00 8.71 9.09
CA THR A 84 35.36 8.61 8.55
C THR A 84 35.47 9.60 7.39
N TYR A 85 35.76 10.86 7.72
CA TYR A 85 36.24 11.84 6.74
C TYR A 85 37.74 11.56 6.50
N GLY A 86 38.00 10.59 5.63
CA GLY A 86 39.32 10.31 5.06
C GLY A 86 39.45 11.07 3.74
N SER A 87 40.42 11.96 3.68
CA SER A 87 40.75 12.84 2.57
C SER A 87 40.91 12.14 1.20
N ALA A 88 40.47 12.87 0.16
CA ALA A 88 40.71 12.69 -1.27
C ALA A 88 39.69 11.82 -2.04
N GLY A 89 38.93 12.48 -2.91
CA GLY A 89 38.21 11.83 -4.02
C GLY A 89 36.76 12.25 -4.16
N ILE A 90 36.53 13.34 -4.88
CA ILE A 90 35.21 13.80 -5.35
C ILE A 90 34.48 12.64 -6.05
N ASN A 91 33.20 12.42 -5.76
CA ASN A 91 32.31 11.89 -6.79
C ASN A 91 30.89 12.49 -6.74
N VAL A 92 30.54 13.10 -7.87
CA VAL A 92 29.49 14.09 -8.11
C VAL A 92 28.13 13.42 -8.39
N GLY A 93 27.80 12.35 -7.65
CA GLY A 93 26.62 11.53 -7.93
C GLY A 93 25.36 11.94 -7.17
N PHE A 94 25.48 12.67 -6.06
CA PHE A 94 24.38 12.80 -5.10
C PHE A 94 23.61 14.13 -5.16
N LEU A 95 24.06 15.09 -5.97
CA LEU A 95 23.46 16.42 -6.06
C LEU A 95 22.60 16.65 -7.33
N CYS A 96 22.39 15.61 -8.14
CA CYS A 96 21.54 15.68 -9.34
C CYS A 96 20.12 15.12 -9.13
N PHE A 97 19.79 14.66 -7.92
CA PHE A 97 18.50 14.00 -7.65
C PHE A 97 17.44 14.90 -7.00
N ILE A 98 17.76 16.14 -6.62
CA ILE A 98 16.84 16.98 -5.82
C ILE A 98 16.27 18.19 -6.57
N LEU A 99 16.75 18.58 -7.76
CA LEU A 99 16.33 19.87 -8.37
C LEU A 99 15.98 19.88 -9.87
N GLY A 100 15.50 18.80 -10.47
CA GLY A 100 14.84 18.93 -11.78
C GLY A 100 14.69 17.65 -12.58
N GLY A 101 13.46 17.17 -12.70
CA GLY A 101 13.18 15.93 -13.45
C GLY A 101 11.78 15.84 -14.06
N VAL A 102 11.08 16.97 -14.26
CA VAL A 102 9.99 17.03 -15.26
C VAL A 102 10.63 17.58 -16.53
N MET A 103 11.37 16.72 -17.24
CA MET A 103 11.86 17.05 -18.58
C MET A 103 10.84 16.51 -19.59
N LEU A 104 9.98 17.44 -20.00
CA LEU A 104 9.15 17.37 -21.19
C LEU A 104 9.95 16.76 -22.35
N ILE A 105 9.37 15.77 -23.00
CA ILE A 105 9.78 15.32 -24.33
C ILE A 105 8.93 16.11 -25.34
N PRO A 106 9.45 17.17 -25.99
CA PRO A 106 8.94 17.58 -27.27
C PRO A 106 9.88 17.09 -28.38
N ALA A 107 9.35 16.17 -29.17
CA ALA A 107 9.41 16.19 -30.63
C ALA A 107 10.68 16.76 -31.31
N VAL A 108 11.71 15.93 -31.54
CA VAL A 108 12.57 16.03 -32.74
C VAL A 108 13.11 14.64 -33.11
N ILE A 109 12.33 13.85 -33.85
CA ILE A 109 12.89 12.78 -34.69
C ILE A 109 13.02 13.37 -36.10
N ARG A 110 14.17 14.02 -36.37
CA ARG A 110 14.60 14.26 -37.76
C ARG A 110 15.32 13.02 -38.25
N PHE A 111 14.59 12.21 -39.00
CA PHE A 111 15.09 11.05 -39.73
C PHE A 111 16.05 11.55 -40.83
N ARG A 112 17.37 11.55 -40.56
CA ARG A 112 18.39 11.76 -41.58
C ARG A 112 18.88 10.40 -42.08
N GLN A 113 18.36 10.00 -43.23
CA GLN A 113 18.95 8.96 -44.05
C GLN A 113 20.40 9.32 -44.40
N GLY A 114 21.30 8.35 -44.31
CA GLY A 114 22.63 8.48 -44.88
C GLY A 114 23.56 7.37 -44.40
N GLY A 115 24.00 6.54 -45.36
CA GLY A 115 25.27 5.83 -45.21
C GLY A 115 25.18 4.32 -45.20
N LEU A 116 24.82 3.76 -46.36
CA LEU A 116 25.11 2.39 -46.75
C LEU A 116 26.64 2.20 -46.79
N LEU A 117 27.24 1.64 -45.73
CA LEU A 117 28.51 0.91 -45.83
C LEU A 117 28.44 -0.31 -44.92
N MET A 118 27.82 -1.33 -45.49
CA MET A 118 27.81 -2.70 -45.01
C MET A 118 29.26 -3.22 -45.00
N ARG A 119 29.97 -3.00 -43.89
CA ARG A 119 31.22 -3.71 -43.57
C ARG A 119 30.84 -4.89 -42.69
N THR A 120 30.54 -6.02 -43.33
CA THR A 120 30.36 -7.32 -42.69
C THR A 120 31.69 -7.80 -42.13
N THR A 121 32.02 -7.35 -40.92
CA THR A 121 33.14 -7.95 -40.20
C THR A 121 32.74 -8.26 -38.77
N TRP A 122 32.82 -9.56 -38.47
CA TRP A 122 32.87 -10.20 -37.16
C TRP A 122 31.55 -10.61 -36.52
N ASN A 123 30.92 -11.63 -37.12
CA ASN A 123 30.27 -12.67 -36.34
C ASN A 123 31.31 -13.40 -35.47
N ARG A 124 31.73 -12.78 -34.37
CA ARG A 124 32.06 -13.53 -33.17
C ARG A 124 30.74 -13.63 -32.40
N ALA A 125 29.94 -14.62 -32.79
CA ALA A 125 28.97 -15.18 -31.86
C ALA A 125 29.78 -15.75 -30.69
N ALA A 126 30.14 -14.89 -29.74
CA ALA A 126 30.60 -15.33 -28.46
C ALA A 126 29.48 -16.22 -27.93
N ASN A 127 29.77 -17.50 -27.76
CA ASN A 127 28.92 -18.46 -27.08
C ASN A 127 28.62 -17.89 -25.69
N ASN A 128 27.58 -17.06 -25.60
CA ASN A 128 26.86 -16.82 -24.37
C ASN A 128 26.07 -18.09 -24.11
N ALA A 129 26.79 -19.14 -23.69
CA ALA A 129 26.15 -20.30 -23.09
C ALA A 129 25.25 -19.75 -21.98
N PRO A 130 23.95 -20.09 -21.98
CA PRO A 130 23.04 -19.61 -20.94
C PRO A 130 23.61 -20.08 -19.61
N ARG A 131 24.08 -19.12 -18.81
CA ARG A 131 24.54 -19.37 -17.44
C ARG A 131 23.28 -19.79 -16.68
N GLY A 132 23.25 -21.03 -16.22
CA GLY A 132 22.13 -21.54 -15.44
C GLY A 132 21.92 -20.65 -14.21
N MET A 133 20.70 -20.15 -14.03
CA MET A 133 20.33 -19.39 -12.84
C MET A 133 20.57 -20.26 -11.61
N THR A 134 21.28 -19.73 -10.62
CA THR A 134 21.60 -20.53 -9.43
C THR A 134 20.35 -20.73 -8.58
N LEU A 135 20.21 -21.87 -7.92
CA LEU A 135 19.05 -22.18 -7.06
C LEU A 135 18.89 -21.16 -5.92
N ILE A 136 20.03 -20.66 -5.41
CA ILE A 136 20.06 -19.64 -4.35
C ILE A 136 19.54 -18.28 -4.83
N GLU A 137 19.71 -17.95 -6.11
CA GLU A 137 19.28 -16.68 -6.71
C GLU A 137 17.75 -16.60 -6.76
N ILE A 138 17.09 -17.69 -7.13
CA ILE A 138 15.62 -17.77 -7.06
C ILE A 138 15.13 -17.85 -5.62
N LEU A 139 15.86 -18.52 -4.71
CA LEU A 139 15.47 -18.66 -3.30
C LEU A 139 15.43 -17.31 -2.57
N VAL A 140 16.44 -16.45 -2.77
CA VAL A 140 16.46 -15.11 -2.18
C VAL A 140 15.35 -14.23 -2.74
N VAL A 141 15.05 -14.33 -4.03
CA VAL A 141 13.98 -13.54 -4.68
C VAL A 141 12.60 -13.89 -4.12
N ILE A 142 12.26 -15.19 -4.01
CA ILE A 142 10.95 -15.59 -3.44
C ILE A 142 10.85 -15.24 -1.95
N ALA A 143 11.97 -15.23 -1.21
CA ALA A 143 12.00 -14.80 0.18
C ALA A 143 11.68 -13.30 0.33
N ILE A 144 12.30 -12.44 -0.49
CA ILE A 144 12.03 -10.99 -0.47
C ILE A 144 10.59 -10.70 -0.95
N ILE A 145 10.12 -11.36 -2.01
CA ILE A 145 8.73 -11.23 -2.48
C ILE A 145 7.75 -11.64 -1.38
N GLY A 146 8.04 -12.72 -0.64
CA GLY A 146 7.23 -13.17 0.49
C GLY A 146 7.09 -12.09 1.57
N ILE A 147 8.19 -11.44 1.95
CA ILE A 147 8.17 -10.36 2.95
C ILE A 147 7.38 -9.14 2.42
N VAL A 148 7.66 -8.67 1.21
CA VAL A 148 6.99 -7.48 0.64
C VAL A 148 5.49 -7.71 0.44
N ALA A 149 5.09 -8.91 0.01
CA ALA A 149 3.69 -9.24 -0.23
C ALA A 149 2.83 -9.11 1.04
N THR A 150 3.37 -9.44 2.21
CA THR A 150 2.62 -9.33 3.48
C THR A 150 2.28 -7.90 3.85
N VAL A 151 3.22 -6.96 3.65
CA VAL A 151 3.04 -5.55 4.01
C VAL A 151 2.06 -4.87 3.07
N VAL A 152 2.17 -5.12 1.76
CA VAL A 152 1.33 -4.49 0.75
C VAL A 152 -0.14 -4.92 0.88
N ALA A 153 -0.39 -6.19 1.24
CA ALA A 153 -1.76 -6.72 1.32
C ALA A 153 -2.66 -5.99 2.33
N VAL A 154 -2.12 -5.56 3.48
CA VAL A 154 -2.91 -4.92 4.54
C VAL A 154 -3.12 -3.42 4.26
N GLY A 155 -2.19 -2.76 3.58
CA GLY A 155 -2.25 -1.32 3.33
C GLY A 155 -3.31 -0.89 2.32
N VAL A 156 -3.58 -1.70 1.28
CA VAL A 156 -4.39 -1.26 0.12
C VAL A 156 -5.89 -1.19 0.41
N VAL A 157 -6.41 -2.02 1.33
CA VAL A 157 -7.87 -2.15 1.55
C VAL A 157 -8.49 -0.83 2.04
N GLY A 158 -7.83 -0.11 2.96
CA GLY A 158 -8.30 1.17 3.47
C GLY A 158 -8.38 2.25 2.37
N TYR A 159 -7.30 2.40 1.60
CA TYR A 159 -7.26 3.38 0.50
C TYR A 159 -8.34 3.12 -0.56
N LEU A 160 -8.64 1.86 -0.86
CA LEU A 160 -9.71 1.52 -1.80
C LEU A 160 -11.08 1.92 -1.26
N LYS A 161 -11.34 1.77 0.04
CA LYS A 161 -12.60 2.18 0.66
C LYS A 161 -12.79 3.69 0.52
N ASP A 162 -11.79 4.48 0.92
CA ASP A 162 -11.85 5.94 0.87
C ASP A 162 -11.99 6.46 -0.56
N ALA A 163 -11.26 5.86 -1.51
CA ALA A 163 -11.37 6.20 -2.92
C ALA A 163 -12.79 5.95 -3.47
N LYS A 164 -13.44 4.86 -3.05
CA LYS A 164 -14.84 4.58 -3.44
C LYS A 164 -15.82 5.59 -2.83
N ILE A 165 -15.63 5.98 -1.57
CA ILE A 165 -16.45 7.02 -0.92
C ILE A 165 -16.35 8.34 -1.70
N GLN A 166 -15.13 8.78 -2.01
CA GLN A 166 -14.93 10.02 -2.77
C GLN A 166 -15.46 9.94 -4.21
N ALA A 167 -15.31 8.79 -4.86
CA ALA A 167 -15.90 8.55 -6.17
C ALA A 167 -17.43 8.63 -6.13
N THR A 168 -18.05 8.12 -5.06
CA THR A 168 -19.51 8.15 -4.86
C THR A 168 -20.02 9.56 -4.57
N LYS A 169 -19.35 10.31 -3.70
CA LYS A 169 -19.64 11.75 -3.48
C LYS A 169 -19.61 12.52 -4.80
N THR A 170 -18.61 12.25 -5.65
CA THR A 170 -18.51 12.87 -6.98
C THR A 170 -19.62 12.41 -7.92
N LEU A 171 -19.97 11.12 -7.88
CA LEU A 171 -21.02 10.52 -8.70
C LEU A 171 -22.38 11.15 -8.39
N VAL A 172 -22.78 11.14 -7.12
CA VAL A 172 -24.04 11.71 -6.62
C VAL A 172 -24.16 13.18 -7.03
N ASN A 173 -23.10 13.96 -6.84
CA ASN A 173 -23.05 15.37 -7.27
C ASN A 173 -23.22 15.55 -8.79
N ASN A 174 -22.65 14.66 -9.60
CA ASN A 174 -22.81 14.73 -11.06
C ASN A 174 -24.24 14.39 -11.50
N VAL A 175 -24.86 13.39 -10.86
CA VAL A 175 -26.24 12.99 -11.15
C VAL A 175 -27.22 14.08 -10.70
N ALA A 176 -27.02 14.66 -9.52
CA ALA A 176 -27.80 15.79 -9.02
C ALA A 176 -27.75 16.99 -9.99
N LYS A 177 -26.57 17.37 -10.49
CA LYS A 177 -26.43 18.40 -11.52
C LYS A 177 -27.20 18.08 -12.80
N GLY A 178 -27.19 16.80 -13.21
CA GLY A 178 -27.99 16.30 -14.32
C GLY A 178 -29.50 16.48 -14.08
N ALA A 179 -29.96 16.13 -12.88
CA ALA A 179 -31.34 16.30 -12.44
C ALA A 179 -31.77 17.76 -12.42
N SER A 180 -30.97 18.67 -11.87
CA SER A 180 -31.26 20.10 -11.87
C SER A 180 -31.32 20.67 -13.30
N SER A 181 -30.41 20.25 -14.19
CA SER A 181 -30.40 20.68 -15.60
C SER A 181 -31.63 20.17 -16.37
N TYR A 182 -32.05 18.93 -16.08
CA TYR A 182 -33.31 18.37 -16.58
C TYR A 182 -34.50 19.20 -16.12
N ALA A 183 -34.55 19.56 -14.84
CA ALA A 183 -35.63 20.36 -14.25
C ALA A 183 -35.75 21.75 -14.87
N VAL A 184 -34.62 22.43 -15.14
CA VAL A 184 -34.61 23.73 -15.83
C VAL A 184 -35.19 23.62 -17.24
N THR A 185 -34.88 22.54 -17.96
CA THR A 185 -35.28 22.39 -19.37
C THR A 185 -36.74 21.94 -19.51
N HIS A 186 -37.18 21.00 -18.67
CA HIS A 186 -38.51 20.38 -18.76
C HIS A 186 -39.54 21.00 -17.80
N ARG A 187 -39.11 21.94 -16.94
CA ARG A 187 -39.92 22.55 -15.86
C ARG A 187 -40.56 21.53 -14.92
N ARG A 188 -39.92 20.35 -14.79
CA ARG A 188 -40.33 19.27 -13.90
C ARG A 188 -39.12 18.45 -13.50
N LEU A 189 -39.14 17.87 -12.31
CA LEU A 189 -38.17 16.86 -11.92
C LEU A 189 -38.37 15.56 -12.73
N PRO A 190 -37.29 14.80 -12.98
CA PRO A 190 -37.40 13.47 -13.54
C PRO A 190 -38.10 12.55 -12.52
N LYS A 191 -38.90 11.58 -12.98
CA LYS A 191 -39.55 10.62 -12.06
C LYS A 191 -38.62 9.52 -11.58
N ASP A 192 -37.63 9.20 -12.41
CA ASP A 192 -36.67 8.14 -12.20
C ASP A 192 -35.34 8.49 -12.87
N LEU A 193 -34.26 7.86 -12.42
CA LEU A 193 -32.93 7.94 -13.03
C LEU A 193 -32.94 7.46 -14.49
N GLY A 194 -33.87 6.59 -14.87
CA GLY A 194 -34.06 6.17 -16.26
C GLY A 194 -34.37 7.34 -17.21
N GLU A 195 -35.19 8.31 -16.79
CA GLU A 195 -35.54 9.48 -17.62
C GLU A 195 -34.29 10.35 -17.88
N LEU A 196 -33.40 10.46 -16.89
CA LEU A 196 -32.14 11.19 -17.00
C LEU A 196 -31.17 10.52 -17.98
N VAL A 197 -31.16 9.18 -18.04
CA VAL A 197 -30.34 8.41 -19.00
C VAL A 197 -30.86 8.58 -20.42
N GLU A 198 -32.18 8.47 -20.62
CA GLU A 198 -32.81 8.61 -21.94
C GLU A 198 -32.60 10.02 -22.51
N ALA A 199 -32.78 11.04 -21.67
CA ALA A 199 -32.57 12.43 -22.02
C ALA A 199 -31.08 12.83 -22.09
N LYS A 200 -30.14 11.89 -21.88
CA LYS A 200 -28.68 12.06 -21.98
C LYS A 200 -28.07 13.08 -21.02
N TYR A 201 -28.71 13.34 -19.88
CA TYR A 201 -28.13 14.15 -18.81
C TYR A 201 -27.12 13.35 -17.97
N ILE A 202 -27.33 12.03 -17.87
CA ILE A 202 -26.41 11.11 -17.21
C ILE A 202 -26.11 9.90 -18.12
N LYS A 203 -24.97 9.27 -17.90
CA LYS A 203 -24.61 8.01 -18.55
C LYS A 203 -25.20 6.83 -17.78
N LYS A 204 -25.47 5.72 -18.46
CA LYS A 204 -25.97 4.48 -17.82
C LYS A 204 -25.06 3.98 -16.70
N ASN A 205 -23.74 4.16 -16.82
CA ASN A 205 -22.79 3.76 -15.77
C ASN A 205 -22.83 4.64 -14.51
N GLN A 206 -23.56 5.75 -14.54
CA GLN A 206 -23.69 6.66 -13.40
C GLN A 206 -24.96 6.39 -12.57
N THR A 207 -25.75 5.39 -12.94
CA THR A 207 -26.93 4.95 -12.18
C THR A 207 -26.57 4.06 -10.99
N ARG A 208 -25.31 3.62 -10.93
CA ARG A 208 -24.78 2.68 -9.93
C ARG A 208 -23.56 3.24 -9.25
N ASP A 209 -23.43 2.94 -7.97
CA ASP A 209 -22.29 3.30 -7.17
C ASP A 209 -21.09 2.32 -7.36
N PRO A 210 -19.90 2.64 -6.81
CA PRO A 210 -18.72 1.76 -6.84
C PRO A 210 -18.83 0.47 -6.01
N TRP A 211 -19.91 0.29 -5.25
CA TRP A 211 -20.26 -0.93 -4.53
C TRP A 211 -21.30 -1.77 -5.27
N ASN A 212 -21.68 -1.36 -6.49
CA ASN A 212 -22.67 -2.00 -7.35
C ASN A 212 -24.10 -1.94 -6.78
N GLY A 213 -24.37 -0.99 -5.87
CA GLY A 213 -25.70 -0.56 -5.48
C GLY A 213 -26.28 0.40 -6.53
N ASP A 214 -27.59 0.35 -6.73
CA ASP A 214 -28.31 1.34 -7.52
C ASP A 214 -28.53 2.59 -6.65
N LEU A 215 -28.47 3.78 -7.25
CA LEU A 215 -28.72 5.04 -6.53
C LEU A 215 -30.22 5.18 -6.22
N GLU A 216 -30.54 5.60 -5.00
CA GLU A 216 -31.91 5.90 -4.59
C GLU A 216 -32.22 7.36 -4.94
N TYR A 217 -33.23 7.55 -5.78
CA TYR A 217 -33.72 8.86 -6.18
C TYR A 217 -35.20 8.97 -5.82
N THR A 218 -35.53 9.99 -5.02
CA THR A 218 -36.90 10.29 -4.61
C THR A 218 -37.19 11.76 -4.88
N GLU A 219 -38.26 12.05 -5.60
CA GLU A 219 -38.75 13.43 -5.74
C GLU A 219 -39.27 13.94 -4.40
N GLY A 220 -38.93 15.17 -4.05
CA GLY A 220 -39.38 15.80 -2.82
C GLY A 220 -40.88 16.11 -2.85
N SER A 221 -41.51 16.14 -1.67
CA SER A 221 -42.95 16.35 -1.55
C SER A 221 -43.37 17.81 -1.78
N GLY A 222 -42.42 18.76 -1.83
CA GLY A 222 -42.69 20.19 -1.93
C GLY A 222 -43.17 20.66 -3.30
N GLY A 223 -42.96 19.85 -4.35
CA GLY A 223 -43.29 20.24 -5.74
C GLY A 223 -42.37 21.32 -6.30
N ASP A 224 -41.35 21.72 -5.55
CA ASP A 224 -40.29 22.62 -5.97
C ASP A 224 -39.31 21.89 -6.90
N ILE A 225 -38.70 22.62 -7.83
CA ILE A 225 -37.83 22.06 -8.89
C ILE A 225 -36.45 21.63 -8.39
N ASP A 226 -36.13 21.96 -7.14
CA ASP A 226 -34.89 21.67 -6.43
C ASP A 226 -35.09 20.73 -5.23
N ASP A 227 -36.34 20.36 -4.92
CA ASP A 227 -36.67 19.43 -3.84
C ASP A 227 -36.59 17.98 -4.34
N PHE A 228 -35.43 17.34 -4.16
CA PHE A 228 -35.23 15.91 -4.42
C PHE A 228 -34.18 15.33 -3.47
N ILE A 229 -34.32 14.05 -3.18
CA ILE A 229 -33.37 13.27 -2.38
C ILE A 229 -32.66 12.30 -3.32
N LEU A 230 -31.33 12.33 -3.30
CA LEU A 230 -30.48 11.42 -4.07
C LEU A 230 -29.41 10.85 -3.14
N CYS A 231 -29.44 9.55 -2.90
CA CYS A 231 -28.56 8.86 -1.96
C CYS A 231 -27.97 7.57 -2.55
N SER A 232 -26.81 7.18 -2.01
CA SER A 232 -26.20 5.86 -2.19
C SER A 232 -26.12 5.17 -0.84
N ASN A 233 -26.44 3.88 -0.80
CA ASN A 233 -26.39 3.04 0.40
C ASN A 233 -24.97 2.77 0.94
N GLY A 234 -23.95 3.41 0.35
CA GLY A 234 -22.59 3.33 0.85
C GLY A 234 -21.95 1.92 0.83
N PRO A 235 -20.89 1.73 1.65
CA PRO A 235 -20.18 0.47 1.77
C PRO A 235 -20.99 -0.73 2.27
N ASP A 236 -21.99 -0.52 3.13
CA ASP A 236 -22.78 -1.59 3.73
C ASP A 236 -23.96 -2.06 2.86
N GLY A 237 -24.41 -1.22 1.92
CA GLY A 237 -25.48 -1.49 0.98
C GLY A 237 -26.88 -1.47 1.60
N SER A 238 -27.03 -1.05 2.85
CA SER A 238 -28.29 -1.02 3.59
C SER A 238 -28.86 0.40 3.60
N PRO A 239 -30.11 0.62 3.16
CA PRO A 239 -30.67 1.97 3.17
C PRO A 239 -30.95 2.46 4.59
N GLY A 240 -30.69 3.74 4.85
CA GLY A 240 -30.98 4.41 6.12
C GLY A 240 -29.93 4.19 7.20
N SER A 241 -28.72 3.78 6.82
CA SER A 241 -27.56 3.66 7.70
C SER A 241 -26.80 4.99 7.81
N ASP A 242 -25.88 5.07 8.78
CA ASP A 242 -25.04 6.27 8.97
C ASP A 242 -23.96 6.43 7.88
N ASP A 243 -23.75 5.43 7.02
CA ASP A 243 -22.78 5.47 5.92
C ASP A 243 -23.39 5.80 4.55
N ASP A 244 -24.68 6.16 4.53
CA ASP A 244 -25.37 6.68 3.36
C ASP A 244 -24.73 7.99 2.86
N ILE A 245 -24.52 8.07 1.55
CA ILE A 245 -23.93 9.24 0.91
C ILE A 245 -25.02 9.95 0.10
N CYS A 246 -25.59 10.98 0.70
CA CYS A 246 -26.67 11.76 0.10
C CYS A 246 -26.20 13.11 -0.46
N TRP A 247 -26.88 13.57 -1.51
CA TRP A 247 -26.67 14.91 -2.05
C TRP A 247 -27.14 15.98 -1.05
N GLY A 248 -26.35 17.04 -0.86
CA GLY A 248 -26.69 18.15 0.04
C GLY A 248 -26.39 17.89 1.52
N GLN A 249 -25.98 16.68 1.88
CA GLN A 249 -25.38 16.36 3.18
C GLN A 249 -23.85 16.47 3.07
N ASP A 250 -23.37 17.70 2.98
CA ASP A 250 -21.94 17.96 3.12
C ASP A 250 -21.66 18.16 4.62
N ASP A 251 -20.88 17.25 5.18
CA ASP A 251 -20.46 17.18 6.60
C ASP A 251 -20.04 18.59 7.13
N GLU A 252 -20.92 19.27 7.86
CA GLU A 252 -20.60 20.47 8.68
C GLU A 252 -19.79 20.12 9.93
#